data_AF-A0A7C7LVU6-F1
#
_entry.id   AF-A0A7C7LVU6-F1
#
_cell.length_a   1.000
_cell.length_b   1.000
_cell.length_c   1.000
_cell.angle_alpha   90.00
_cell.angle_beta   90.00
_cell.angle_gamma   90.00
#
_symmetry.space_group_name_H-M   'P 1'
#
loop_
_entity.id
_entity.type
_entity.pdbx_description
1 polymer ?
#
loop_
_entity_poly.entity_id
_entity_poly.type
_entity_poly.pdbx_seq_one_letter_code
_entity_poly.pdbx_strand_id
1 'polypeptide(L)'
;MSRLDCEICKKTKSFPEALYCNECQKPVLFESNLDFVECPVCGCEHFYRKKDFNQAVGCIVILIGALLVPWTYGISLLVLSIIDYLLYRRVKDSVECYKCKSEFKDVIVPDRLTPFDHHIAELYELPE
;
A
#
# COMPACT_ATOMS: atom_id res chain seq x y z
N MET A 1 -12.56 -2.25 7.59
CA MET A 1 -12.00 -1.63 8.82
C MET A 1 -10.64 -1.12 8.45
N SER A 2 -10.37 0.16 8.65
CA SER A 2 -9.08 0.77 8.30
C SER A 2 -7.94 0.16 9.11
N ARG A 3 -6.84 -0.18 8.44
CA ARG A 3 -5.67 -0.85 9.03
C ARG A 3 -4.43 -0.02 8.76
N LEU A 4 -3.53 -0.01 9.73
CA LEU A 4 -2.21 0.60 9.66
C LEU A 4 -1.17 -0.52 9.70
N ASP A 5 -0.28 -0.58 8.73
CA ASP A 5 0.94 -1.36 8.83
C ASP A 5 2.09 -0.42 9.21
N CYS A 6 2.51 -0.48 10.48
CA CYS A 6 3.48 0.46 11.02
C CYS A 6 4.89 -0.15 10.98
N GLU A 7 5.78 0.47 10.21
CA GLU A 7 7.19 0.05 10.10
C GLU A 7 8.02 0.43 11.34
N ILE A 8 7.64 1.49 12.07
CA ILE A 8 8.31 1.84 13.34
C ILE A 8 8.08 0.74 14.38
N CYS A 9 6.82 0.34 14.56
CA CYS A 9 6.45 -0.67 15.57
C CYS A 9 6.54 -2.11 15.07
N LYS A 10 6.79 -2.31 13.77
CA LYS A 10 6.73 -3.59 13.06
C LYS A 10 5.45 -4.40 13.32
N LYS A 11 4.33 -3.71 13.46
CA LYS A 11 3.03 -4.31 13.80
C LYS A 11 1.93 -3.73 12.93
N THR A 12 1.10 -4.61 12.39
CA THR A 12 -0.16 -4.24 11.75
C THR A 12 -1.24 -4.03 12.82
N LYS A 13 -1.78 -2.82 12.92
CA LYS A 13 -2.78 -2.44 13.92
C LYS A 13 -4.05 -1.92 13.25
N SER A 14 -5.17 -1.96 13.97
CA SER A 14 -6.34 -1.17 13.60
C SER A 14 -6.16 0.29 14.03
N PHE A 15 -6.88 1.22 13.40
CA PHE A 15 -6.84 2.65 13.78
C PHE A 15 -7.10 2.92 15.28
N PRO A 16 -8.13 2.34 15.92
CA PRO A 16 -8.35 2.56 17.36
C PRO A 16 -7.21 2.00 18.23
N GLU A 17 -6.52 0.96 17.78
CA GLU A 17 -5.39 0.38 18.50
C GLU A 17 -4.08 1.16 18.26
N ALA A 18 -3.97 1.82 17.10
CA ALA A 18 -2.87 2.73 16.80
C ALA A 18 -2.93 4.03 17.61
N LEU A 19 -4.12 4.43 18.11
CA LEU A 19 -4.32 5.58 19.00
C LEU A 19 -3.51 5.47 20.30
N TYR A 20 -3.33 4.26 20.82
CA TYR A 20 -2.60 4.00 22.08
C TYR A 20 -1.15 3.58 21.85
N CYS A 21 -0.59 3.88 20.67
CA CYS A 21 0.78 3.53 20.36
C CYS A 21 1.76 4.54 20.94
N ASN A 22 2.61 4.10 21.86
CA ASN A 22 3.63 4.97 22.50
C ASN A 22 4.84 5.28 21.58
N GLU A 23 5.01 4.55 20.48
CA GLU A 23 6.12 4.76 19.54
C GLU A 23 5.75 5.69 18.37
N CYS A 24 4.46 5.90 18.13
CA CYS A 24 4.01 6.84 17.11
C CYS A 24 4.13 8.27 17.64
N GLN A 25 4.55 9.21 16.80
CA GLN A 25 4.75 10.59 17.23
C GLN A 25 3.43 11.35 17.49
N LYS A 26 2.40 11.10 16.67
CA LYS A 26 1.10 11.81 16.71
C LYS A 26 -0.08 10.84 16.53
N PRO A 27 -0.33 9.92 17.48
CA PRO A 27 -1.39 8.93 17.36
C PRO A 27 -2.81 9.53 17.39
N VAL A 28 -2.98 10.75 17.92
CA VAL A 28 -4.27 11.46 17.99
C VAL A 28 -4.92 11.67 16.61
N LEU A 29 -4.11 11.73 15.53
CA LEU A 29 -4.64 11.88 14.16
C LEU A 29 -5.44 10.66 13.68
N PHE A 30 -5.39 9.52 14.38
CA PHE A 30 -6.23 8.34 14.07
C PHE A 30 -7.69 8.49 14.56
N GLU A 31 -8.01 9.49 15.38
CA GLU A 31 -9.35 9.72 15.92
C GLU A 31 -10.31 10.35 14.89
N SER A 32 -9.79 11.21 14.02
CA SER A 32 -10.55 11.86 12.94
C SER A 32 -10.29 11.18 11.58
N ASN A 33 -11.06 11.55 10.55
CA ASN A 33 -10.70 11.16 9.19
C ASN A 33 -9.29 11.68 8.87
N LEU A 34 -8.37 10.78 8.51
CA LEU A 34 -7.01 11.15 8.14
C LEU A 34 -7.04 11.93 6.83
N ASP A 35 -6.70 13.21 6.90
CA ASP A 35 -6.55 14.04 5.71
C ASP A 35 -5.22 13.76 4.98
N PHE A 36 -4.29 13.00 5.55
CA PHE A 36 -2.94 12.78 4.99
C PHE A 36 -2.18 14.09 4.75
N VAL A 37 -2.36 15.07 5.63
CA VAL A 37 -1.53 16.29 5.67
C VAL A 37 -0.22 16.00 6.40
N GLU A 38 -0.28 15.18 7.46
CA GLU A 38 0.88 14.82 8.27
C GLU A 38 0.77 13.37 8.74
N CYS A 39 1.90 12.67 8.82
CA CYS A 39 1.97 11.27 9.21
C CYS A 39 1.81 11.11 10.73
N PRO A 40 0.82 10.34 11.22
CA PRO A 40 0.68 10.05 12.66
C PRO A 40 1.86 9.29 13.25
N VAL A 41 2.64 8.60 12.40
CA VAL A 41 3.74 7.74 12.81
C VAL A 41 5.04 8.54 12.95
N CYS A 42 5.41 9.34 11.93
CA CYS A 42 6.72 10.01 11.85
C CYS A 42 6.68 11.55 11.62
N GLY A 43 5.50 12.16 11.54
CA GLY A 43 5.35 13.60 11.31
C GLY A 43 5.69 14.10 9.90
N CYS A 44 5.89 13.19 8.93
CA CYS A 44 6.17 13.57 7.54
C CYS A 44 4.90 14.02 6.81
N GLU A 45 5.00 15.04 5.95
CA GLU A 45 3.88 15.56 5.14
C GLU A 45 3.79 14.91 3.75
N HIS A 46 4.78 14.11 3.36
CA HIS A 46 4.83 13.47 2.05
C HIS A 46 4.24 12.05 2.11
N PHE A 47 3.21 11.86 1.28
CA PHE A 47 2.54 10.58 1.06
C PHE A 47 2.36 10.32 -0.41
N TYR A 48 2.24 9.05 -0.77
CA TYR A 48 1.84 8.65 -2.11
C TYR A 48 0.75 7.59 -2.06
N ARG A 49 -0.07 7.59 -3.11
CA ARG A 49 -1.05 6.54 -3.34
C ARG A 49 -0.36 5.33 -3.95
N LYS A 50 -0.65 4.16 -3.39
CA LYS A 50 -0.19 2.85 -3.87
C LYS A 50 -1.36 1.92 -4.04
N LYS A 51 -1.20 0.89 -4.87
CA LYS A 51 -2.19 -0.19 -5.00
C LYS A 51 -1.85 -1.28 -3.98
N ASP A 52 -2.81 -1.68 -3.15
CA ASP A 52 -2.63 -2.77 -2.17
C ASP A 52 -2.73 -4.13 -2.86
N PHE A 53 -1.83 -4.36 -3.83
CA PHE A 53 -1.80 -5.58 -4.60
C PHE A 53 -1.15 -6.69 -3.78
N ASN A 54 -1.92 -7.74 -3.50
CA ASN A 54 -1.38 -8.91 -2.83
C ASN A 54 -0.42 -9.66 -3.77
N GLN A 55 0.88 -9.53 -3.51
CA GLN A 55 1.94 -10.16 -4.29
C GLN A 55 1.75 -11.69 -4.39
N ALA A 56 1.23 -12.33 -3.35
CA ALA A 56 0.97 -13.78 -3.37
C ALA A 56 -0.08 -14.16 -4.43
N VAL A 57 -1.12 -13.34 -4.61
CA VAL A 57 -2.14 -13.57 -5.64
C VAL A 57 -1.52 -13.50 -7.03
N GLY A 58 -0.72 -12.46 -7.31
CA GLY A 58 -0.02 -12.35 -8.59
C GLY A 58 0.90 -13.53 -8.89
N CYS A 59 1.67 -13.98 -7.89
CA CYS A 59 2.54 -15.16 -8.03
C CYS A 59 1.77 -16.44 -8.37
N ILE A 60 0.62 -16.66 -7.72
CA ILE A 60 -0.23 -17.84 -7.98
C ILE A 60 -0.77 -17.81 -9.42
N VAL A 61 -1.24 -16.65 -9.89
CA VAL A 61 -1.79 -16.50 -11.25
C VAL A 61 -0.71 -16.79 -12.30
N ILE A 62 0.50 -16.24 -12.13
CA ILE A 62 1.63 -16.48 -13.02
C ILE A 62 2.05 -17.96 -13.01
N LEU A 63 2.12 -18.60 -11.83
CA LEU A 63 2.46 -20.02 -11.71
C LEU A 63 1.46 -20.93 -12.44
N ILE A 64 0.16 -20.68 -12.26
CA ILE A 64 -0.89 -21.42 -12.96
C ILE A 64 -0.72 -21.26 -14.48
N GLY A 65 -0.40 -20.05 -14.95
CA GLY A 65 -0.11 -19.80 -16.35
C GLY A 65 1.05 -20.61 -16.88
N ALA A 66 2.20 -20.53 -16.21
CA ALA A 66 3.39 -21.26 -16.61
C ALA A 66 3.15 -22.77 -16.73
N LEU A 67 2.36 -23.36 -15.82
CA LEU A 67 2.01 -24.78 -15.85
C LEU A 67 1.05 -25.16 -16.99
N LEU A 68 0.16 -24.26 -17.39
CA LEU A 68 -0.84 -24.51 -18.44
C LEU A 68 -0.31 -24.24 -19.85
N VAL A 69 0.78 -23.48 -20.01
CA VAL A 69 1.37 -23.13 -21.31
C VAL A 69 1.69 -24.35 -22.19
N PRO A 70 2.35 -25.43 -21.69
CA PRO A 70 2.72 -26.57 -22.54
C PRO A 70 1.52 -27.29 -23.14
N TRP A 71 0.37 -27.26 -22.46
CA TRP A 71 -0.85 -27.95 -22.88
C TRP A 71 -1.72 -27.10 -23.81
N THR A 72 -1.67 -25.78 -23.65
CA THR A 72 -2.61 -24.84 -24.30
C THR A 72 -1.99 -24.04 -25.45
N TYR A 73 -0.73 -24.32 -25.81
CA TYR A 73 0.01 -23.60 -26.86
C TYR A 73 -0.04 -22.07 -26.70
N GLY A 74 -0.07 -21.58 -25.45
CA GLY A 74 -0.05 -20.15 -25.11
C GLY A 74 -1.40 -19.45 -25.01
N ILE A 75 -2.54 -20.12 -25.32
CA ILE A 75 -3.88 -19.52 -25.14
C ILE A 75 -4.16 -19.18 -23.66
N SER A 76 -3.60 -19.96 -22.73
CA SER A 76 -3.71 -19.70 -21.29
C SER A 76 -3.22 -18.31 -20.89
N LEU A 77 -2.20 -17.78 -21.58
CA LEU A 77 -1.62 -16.47 -21.28
C LEU A 77 -2.61 -15.32 -21.59
N LEU A 78 -3.40 -15.45 -22.65
CA LEU A 78 -4.40 -14.45 -23.00
C LEU A 78 -5.50 -14.41 -21.94
N VAL A 79 -6.00 -15.58 -21.53
CA VAL A 79 -7.00 -15.70 -20.46
C VAL A 79 -6.46 -15.13 -19.14
N LEU A 80 -5.21 -15.46 -18.78
CA LEU A 80 -4.61 -14.95 -17.54
C LEU A 80 -4.35 -13.45 -17.58
N SER A 81 -3.97 -12.88 -18.73
CA SER A 81 -3.84 -11.44 -18.89
C SER A 81 -5.17 -10.72 -18.62
N ILE A 82 -6.30 -11.29 -19.06
CA ILE A 82 -7.64 -10.75 -18.76
C ILE A 82 -7.94 -10.85 -17.26
N ILE A 83 -7.60 -11.98 -16.62
CA ILE A 83 -7.78 -12.17 -15.18
C ILE A 83 -6.93 -11.17 -14.39
N ASP A 84 -5.67 -10.98 -14.76
CA ASP A 84 -4.76 -10.00 -14.15
C ASP A 84 -5.31 -8.58 -14.27
N TYR A 85 -5.84 -8.22 -15.44
CA TYR A 85 -6.50 -6.93 -15.63
C TYR A 85 -7.72 -6.75 -14.72
N LEU A 86 -8.55 -7.78 -14.59
CA LEU A 86 -9.72 -7.76 -13.70
C LEU A 86 -9.31 -7.66 -12.22
N LEU A 87 -8.26 -8.38 -11.82
CA LEU A 87 -7.68 -8.29 -10.48
C LEU A 87 -7.15 -6.88 -10.22
N TYR A 88 -6.36 -6.33 -11.14
CA TYR A 88 -5.81 -4.97 -11.03
C TYR A 88 -6.91 -3.92 -10.82
N ARG A 89 -8.02 -4.02 -11.55
CA ARG A 89 -9.18 -3.13 -11.39
C ARG A 89 -9.91 -3.30 -10.07
N ARG A 90 -9.87 -4.49 -9.46
CA ARG A 90 -10.55 -4.79 -8.19
C ARG A 90 -9.74 -4.44 -6.96
N VAL A 91 -8.42 -4.33 -7.10
CA VAL A 91 -7.55 -3.99 -5.97
C VAL A 91 -7.90 -2.60 -5.44
N LYS A 92 -7.86 -2.44 -4.13
CA LYS A 92 -8.09 -1.13 -3.49
C LYS A 92 -6.81 -0.31 -3.46
N ASP A 93 -6.97 0.99 -3.29
CA ASP A 93 -5.87 1.90 -3.09
C ASP A 93 -5.51 1.98 -1.61
N SER A 94 -4.21 2.05 -1.33
CA SER A 94 -3.60 2.31 -0.04
C SER A 94 -2.79 3.60 -0.12
N VAL A 95 -2.46 4.16 1.04
CA VAL A 95 -1.56 5.31 1.16
C VAL A 95 -0.31 4.87 1.89
N GLU A 96 0.86 5.30 1.42
CA GLU A 96 2.13 4.99 2.07
C GLU A 96 2.90 6.29 2.33
N CYS A 97 3.60 6.34 3.46
CA CYS A 97 4.45 7.49 3.83
C CYS A 97 5.85 7.33 3.25
N TYR A 98 6.40 8.36 2.61
CA TYR A 98 7.76 8.30 2.04
C TYR A 98 8.86 8.08 3.08
N LYS A 99 8.71 8.65 4.29
CA LYS A 99 9.75 8.64 5.32
C LYS A 99 9.78 7.32 6.09
N CYS A 100 8.68 6.97 6.75
CA CYS A 100 8.64 5.77 7.60
C CYS A 100 8.21 4.51 6.87
N LYS A 101 7.72 4.61 5.63
CA LYS A 101 7.20 3.47 4.84
C LYS A 101 5.99 2.75 5.47
N SER A 102 5.32 3.40 6.42
CA SER A 102 4.08 2.86 7.00
C SER A 102 2.92 2.95 6.00
N GLU A 103 2.14 1.87 5.90
CA GLU A 103 1.04 1.74 4.94
C GLU A 103 -0.32 1.88 5.63
N PHE A 104 -1.22 2.64 5.02
CA PHE A 104 -2.58 2.89 5.47
C PHE A 104 -3.54 2.21 4.48
N LYS A 105 -4.24 1.18 4.95
CA LYS A 105 -5.15 0.33 4.15
C LYS A 105 -6.61 0.58 4.54
N ASP A 106 -7.50 0.35 3.58
CA ASP A 106 -8.95 0.57 3.73
C ASP A 106 -9.28 2.00 4.22
N VAL A 107 -8.61 2.99 3.62
CA VAL A 107 -8.79 4.42 3.87
C VAL A 107 -9.35 5.12 2.64
N ILE A 108 -10.01 6.27 2.85
CA ILE A 108 -10.43 7.13 1.74
C ILE A 108 -9.18 7.86 1.26
N VAL A 109 -8.68 7.48 0.08
CA VAL A 109 -7.51 8.14 -0.52
C VAL A 109 -7.98 9.45 -1.17
N PRO A 110 -7.50 10.63 -0.73
CA PRO A 110 -7.88 11.87 -1.38
C PRO A 110 -7.20 12.03 -2.74
N ASP A 111 -7.91 12.59 -3.71
CA ASP A 111 -7.45 12.73 -5.11
C ASP A 111 -6.20 13.60 -5.28
N ARG A 112 -5.83 14.36 -4.25
CA ARG A 112 -4.61 15.17 -4.22
C ARG A 112 -3.33 14.34 -4.11
N LEU A 113 -3.39 13.09 -3.64
CA LEU A 113 -2.21 12.25 -3.55
C LEU A 113 -1.83 11.77 -4.95
N THR A 114 -0.61 12.11 -5.34
CA THR A 114 -0.01 11.61 -6.56
C THR A 114 0.49 10.17 -6.36
N PRO A 115 0.68 9.43 -7.47
CA PRO A 115 1.47 8.20 -7.45
C PRO A 115 2.89 8.45 -6.92
N PHE A 116 3.60 7.35 -6.67
CA PHE A 116 5.00 7.38 -6.23
C PHE A 116 5.88 8.24 -7.14
N ASP A 117 6.64 9.15 -6.54
CA ASP A 117 7.59 10.04 -7.17
C ASP A 117 9.00 9.70 -6.68
N HIS A 118 9.86 9.33 -7.62
CA HIS A 118 11.25 8.98 -7.36
C HIS A 118 12.05 10.14 -6.76
N HIS A 119 11.81 11.37 -7.20
CA HIS A 119 12.55 12.53 -6.70
C HIS A 119 12.23 12.78 -5.22
N ILE A 120 10.96 12.62 -4.81
CA ILE A 120 10.57 12.72 -3.41
C ILE A 120 11.19 11.57 -2.60
N ALA A 121 11.23 10.36 -3.14
CA ALA A 121 11.83 9.21 -2.46
C ALA A 121 13.33 9.40 -2.21
N GLU A 122 14.08 9.91 -3.18
CA GLU A 122 15.51 10.20 -3.05
C GLU A 122 15.81 11.18 -1.90
N LEU A 123 14.95 12.18 -1.67
CA LEU A 123 15.09 13.12 -0.54
C LEU A 123 15.09 12.43 0.83
N TYR A 124 14.41 11.28 0.96
CA TYR A 124 14.33 10.53 2.22
C TYR A 124 15.36 9.40 2.34
N GLU A 125 16.12 9.09 1.28
CA GLU A 125 17.21 8.12 1.32
C GLU A 125 18.54 8.74 1.73
N LEU A 126 18.72 10.03 1.47
CA LEU A 126 19.92 10.76 1.87
C LEU A 126 19.87 11.06 3.38
N PRO A 127 20.83 10.58 4.19
CA PRO A 127 20.92 10.99 5.58
C PRO A 127 21.30 12.48 5.65
N GLU A 128 20.58 13.25 6.48
CA GLU A 128 20.99 14.60 6.89
C GLU A 128 22.27 14.58 7.75
#